data_AF-A0A958H648-F1
#
_entry.id   AF-A0A958H648-F1
#
_cell.length_a   1.000
_cell.length_b   1.000
_cell.length_c   1.000
_cell.angle_alpha   90.00
_cell.angle_beta   90.00
_cell.angle_gamma   90.00
#
_symmetry.space_group_name_H-M   'P 1'
#
loop_
_entity.id
_entity.type
_entity.pdbx_description
1 polymer ?
#
loop_
_entity_poly.entity_id
_entity_poly.type
_entity_poly.pdbx_seq_one_letter_code
_entity_poly.pdbx_strand_id
1 'polypeptide(L)' 'QHGCAAHVTNIDLVTEIDMAARQYSAAEVRRFLARLEQAPEQINRNVNSRLLLETLLLHLPASAGQSIHS' A
#
# COMPACT_ATOMS: atom_id res chain seq x y z
N GLN A 1 26.64 1.82 -5.05
CA GLN A 1 25.51 2.10 -4.14
C GLN A 1 24.66 0.83 -4.07
N HIS A 2 24.80 0.02 -3.02
CA HIS A 2 24.16 -1.31 -2.90
C HIS A 2 23.29 -1.40 -1.63
N GLY A 3 22.40 -0.44 -1.41
CA GLY A 3 21.65 -0.32 -0.14
C GLY A 3 20.32 -1.06 -0.08
N CYS A 4 19.57 -1.13 -1.18
CA CYS A 4 18.19 -1.62 -1.15
C CYS A 4 18.07 -3.14 -1.37
N ALA A 5 18.90 -3.72 -2.23
CA ALA A 5 18.81 -5.16 -2.56
C ALA A 5 19.04 -6.07 -1.34
N ALA A 6 19.89 -5.65 -0.39
CA ALA A 6 20.19 -6.41 0.82
C ALA A 6 19.03 -6.43 1.85
N HIS A 7 18.02 -5.57 1.70
CA HIS A 7 16.89 -5.47 2.62
C HIS A 7 15.60 -6.10 2.09
N VAL A 8 15.60 -6.63 0.85
CA VAL A 8 14.43 -7.32 0.31
C VAL A 8 14.40 -8.73 0.86
N THR A 9 13.57 -8.94 1.88
CA THR A 9 13.35 -10.24 2.51
C THR A 9 12.45 -11.16 1.67
N ASN A 10 11.58 -10.59 0.85
CA ASN A 10 10.70 -11.34 -0.07
C ASN A 10 11.41 -11.54 -1.42
N ILE A 11 12.43 -12.40 -1.43
CA ILE A 11 13.30 -12.65 -2.60
C ILE A 11 12.46 -13.13 -3.80
N ASP A 12 11.43 -13.93 -3.55
CA ASP A 12 10.53 -14.47 -4.59
C ASP A 12 9.67 -13.38 -5.27
N LEU A 13 9.48 -12.24 -4.62
CA LEU A 13 8.66 -11.12 -5.12
C LEU A 13 9.50 -9.93 -5.57
N VAL A 14 10.83 -10.03 -5.58
CA VAL A 14 11.75 -8.90 -5.92
C VAL A 14 11.36 -8.24 -7.24
N THR A 15 11.08 -9.03 -8.28
CA THR A 15 10.72 -8.51 -9.60
C THR A 15 9.39 -7.74 -9.58
N GLU A 16 8.38 -8.29 -8.88
CA GLU A 16 7.08 -7.64 -8.76
C GLU A 16 7.16 -6.36 -7.91
N ILE A 17 7.95 -6.38 -6.84
CA ILE A 17 8.22 -5.22 -6.00
C ILE A 17 8.95 -4.13 -6.79
N ASP A 18 9.95 -4.47 -7.61
CA ASP A 18 10.66 -3.49 -8.44
C ASP A 18 9.72 -2.87 -9.49
N MET A 19 8.85 -3.68 -10.11
CA MET A 19 7.83 -3.19 -11.03
C MET A 19 6.83 -2.24 -10.33
N ALA A 20 6.34 -2.62 -9.15
CA ALA A 20 5.44 -1.79 -8.36
C ALA A 20 6.12 -0.49 -7.89
N ALA A 21 7.38 -0.54 -7.46
CA ALA A 21 8.14 0.62 -7.00
C ALA A 21 8.32 1.69 -8.11
N ARG A 22 8.33 1.27 -9.38
CA ARG A 22 8.34 2.19 -10.53
C ARG A 22 6.99 2.86 -10.81
N GLN A 23 5.91 2.25 -10.34
CA GLN A 23 4.54 2.64 -10.67
C GLN A 23 3.85 3.41 -9.53
N TYR A 24 4.23 3.19 -8.29
CA TYR A 24 3.57 3.79 -7.13
C TYR A 24 4.48 4.79 -6.41
N SER A 25 3.89 5.88 -5.91
CA SER A 25 4.61 6.81 -5.04
C SER A 25 4.90 6.15 -3.70
N ALA A 26 6.17 6.15 -3.29
CA ALA A 26 6.56 5.66 -1.98
C ALA A 26 5.90 6.43 -0.82
N ALA A 27 5.47 7.69 -1.04
CA ALA A 27 4.75 8.46 -0.04
C ALA A 27 3.29 7.99 0.10
N GLU A 28 2.62 7.68 -1.02
CA GLU A 28 1.25 7.19 -1.04
C GLU A 28 1.17 5.77 -0.48
N VAL A 29 2.09 4.89 -0.88
CA VAL A 29 2.21 3.54 -0.33
C VAL A 29 2.41 3.59 1.18
N ARG A 30 3.34 4.42 1.69
CA ARG A 30 3.55 4.57 3.14
C ARG A 30 2.32 5.08 3.87
N ARG A 31 1.61 6.06 3.30
CA ARG A 31 0.37 6.58 3.89
C ARG A 31 -0.73 5.52 3.91
N PHE A 32 -0.83 4.69 2.88
CA PHE A 32 -1.79 3.60 2.82
C PHE A 32 -1.46 2.49 3.84
N LEU A 33 -0.20 2.08 3.94
CA LEU A 33 0.26 1.11 4.93
C LEU A 33 -0.04 1.55 6.36
N ALA A 34 0.24 2.81 6.69
CA ALA A 34 -0.11 3.36 8.00
C ALA A 34 -1.62 3.27 8.30
N ARG A 35 -2.50 3.42 7.31
CA ARG A 35 -3.95 3.23 7.51
C ARG A 35 -4.30 1.76 7.72
N LEU A 36 -3.67 0.88 6.94
CA LEU A 36 -3.89 -0.56 7.02
C LEU A 36 -3.46 -1.12 8.39
N GLU A 37 -2.31 -0.68 8.91
CA GLU A 37 -1.81 -1.07 10.23
C GLU A 37 -2.74 -0.64 11.38
N GLN A 38 -3.52 0.43 11.18
CA GLN A 38 -4.50 0.92 12.15
C GLN A 38 -5.86 0.22 12.04
N ALA A 39 -6.10 -0.56 10.98
CA ALA A 39 -7.37 -1.24 10.75
C ALA A 39 -7.72 -2.29 11.83
N PRO A 40 -6.78 -3.12 12.34
CA PRO A 40 -7.06 -4.06 13.42
C PRO A 40 -7.54 -3.38 14.70
N GLU A 41 -6.97 -2.25 15.08
CA GLU A 41 -7.42 -1.49 16.25
C GLU A 41 -8.84 -0.95 16.07
N GLN A 42 -9.19 -0.49 14.87
CA GLN A 42 -10.53 -0.02 14.56
C GLN A 42 -11.56 -1.16 14.64
N ILE A 43 -11.23 -2.34 14.11
CA ILE A 43 -12.09 -3.53 14.23
C ILE A 43 -12.31 -3.88 15.71
N ASN A 44 -11.26 -3.86 16.54
CA ASN A 44 -11.37 -4.13 17.98
C ASN A 44 -12.22 -3.10 18.73
N ARG A 45 -12.40 -1.90 18.17
CA ARG A 45 -13.30 -0.86 18.70
C ARG A 45 -14.73 -0.97 18.15
N ASN A 46 -15.13 -2.11 17.59
CA ASN A 46 -16.44 -2.36 16.99
C ASN A 46 -16.77 -1.47 15.77
N VAL A 47 -15.76 -0.97 15.07
CA VAL A 47 -15.99 -0.31 13.77
C VAL A 47 -16.56 -1.33 12.78
N ASN A 48 -17.51 -0.91 11.95
CA ASN A 48 -18.08 -1.75 10.91
C ASN A 48 -16.99 -2.15 9.89
N SER A 49 -16.65 -3.44 9.86
CA SER A 49 -15.56 -3.97 9.02
C SER A 49 -15.78 -3.74 7.53
N ARG A 50 -17.03 -3.71 7.07
CA ARG A 50 -17.37 -3.43 5.67
C ARG A 50 -17.08 -1.97 5.32
N LEU A 51 -17.53 -1.04 6.15
CA LEU A 51 -17.26 0.39 5.95
C LEU A 51 -15.75 0.70 6.06
N LEU A 52 -15.05 0.02 6.96
CA LEU A 52 -13.59 0.13 7.07
C LEU A 52 -12.90 -0.34 5.79
N LEU A 53 -13.32 -1.48 5.23
CA LEU A 53 -12.81 -1.98 3.95
C LEU A 53 -13.10 -1.00 2.82
N GLU A 54 -14.33 -0.49 2.71
CA GLU A 54 -14.70 0.52 1.71
C GLU A 54 -13.80 1.77 1.83
N THR A 55 -13.53 2.21 3.05
CA THR A 55 -12.64 3.35 3.31
C THR A 55 -11.20 3.04 2.91
N LEU A 56 -10.69 1.83 3.17
CA LEU A 56 -9.35 1.43 2.72
C LEU A 56 -9.27 1.42 1.19
N LEU A 57 -10.27 0.87 0.51
CA LEU A 57 -10.33 0.84 -0.96
C LEU A 57 -10.35 2.24 -1.58
N LEU A 58 -11.04 3.21 -0.95
CA LEU A 58 -11.03 4.61 -1.39
C LEU A 58 -9.65 5.28 -1.28
N HIS A 59 -8.76 4.74 -0.45
CA HIS A 59 -7.41 5.27 -0.23
C HIS A 59 -6.32 4.40 -0.87
N LEU A 60 -6.71 3.42 -1.70
CA LEU A 60 -5.73 2.60 -2.42
C LEU A 60 -4.81 3.53 -3.23
N PRO A 61 -3.48 3.38 -3.16
CA PRO A 61 -2.58 4.16 -3.99
C PRO A 61 -2.88 3.88 -5.46
N ALA A 62 -3.01 4.95 -6.26
CA ALA A 62 -3.16 4.83 -7.70
C ALA A 62 -1.78 4.57 -8.33
N SER A 63 -1.71 3.68 -9.30
CA SER A 63 -0.51 3.56 -10.13
C SER A 63 -0.40 4.82 -10.99
N ALA A 64 0.81 5.31 -11.24
CA ALA A 64 1.07 6.46 -12.11
C ALA A 64 0.52 6.28 -13.55
N GLY A 65 0.20 5.04 -13.96
CA GLY A 65 -0.49 4.71 -15.21
C GLY A 65 -2.02 4.76 -15.15
N GLN A 66 -2.61 4.94 -13.96
CA GLN A 66 -4.05 5.09 -13.72
C GLN A 66 -4.38 6.54 -13.33
N SER A 67 -3.86 7.51 -14.08
CA SER A 67 -4.48 8.84 -14.12
C SER A 67 -5.78 8.72 -14.91
N ILE A 68 -6.83 8.21 -14.28
CA ILE A 68 -8.17 8.25 -14.86
C ILE A 68 -8.54 9.74 -14.95
N HIS A 69 -8.76 10.17 -16.19
CA HIS A 69 -9.35 11.47 -16.56
C HIS A 69 -10.33 11.96 -15.48
N SER A 70 -10.00 13.12 -14.89
CA SER A 70 -11.02 14.04 -14.36
C SER A 70 -11.66 14.79 -15.51
#